data_AF-A0A6P2CWZ6-F1
#
_entry.id   AF-A0A6P2CWZ6-F1
#
_cell.length_a   1.000
_cell.length_b   1.000
_cell.length_c   1.000
_cell.angle_alpha   90.00
_cell.angle_beta   90.00
_cell.angle_gamma   90.00
#
_symmetry.space_group_name_H-M   'P 1'
#
loop_
_entity.id
_entity.type
_entity.pdbx_description
1 polymer ?
#
loop_
_entity_poly.entity_id
_entity_poly.type
_entity_poly.pdbx_seq_one_letter_code
_entity_poly.pdbx_strand_id
1 'polypeptide(L)'
;MFGWLFRRTLTEAEAVASASRFLVGNEYRVVRTESDESGDAIPVLFERASLSGERWCVSFRRVFPPGVLSSRSNVEIWVHAETGKAEFPHYDRYVKPRELPRSEIEWQACTDPATLLEVFEEKASDRKFRLFACGACRHHPAIRHDLPLQGAIQSMEHLADGVIQEAERPWYNDFQHHSLICRLGGPSGVSAAFETIGYLSGCPLSDLCRCVFGNPFRPVTGDPSWLTSTVLSLASQMYASRDFSPMPILADALQDAGCGSDDILTHCRGAGPHVRGCWVVDLILGKS
;
A
#
# COMPACT_ATOMS: atom_id res chain seq x y z
N MET A 1 -4.29 -42.72 -18.30
CA MET A 1 -4.20 -41.56 -19.22
C MET A 1 -5.61 -41.24 -19.73
N PHE A 2 -6.49 -40.56 -18.98
CA PHE A 2 -7.77 -39.97 -19.45
C PHE A 2 -8.47 -39.22 -18.29
N GLY A 3 -7.88 -38.11 -17.82
CA GLY A 3 -8.46 -37.28 -16.75
C GLY A 3 -8.42 -35.77 -17.03
N TRP A 4 -8.02 -35.37 -18.24
CA TRP A 4 -7.63 -33.99 -18.57
C TRP A 4 -8.57 -33.26 -19.54
N LEU A 5 -9.75 -33.82 -19.87
CA LEU A 5 -10.54 -33.32 -21.01
C LEU A 5 -11.75 -32.45 -20.69
N PHE A 6 -12.15 -32.21 -19.43
CA PHE A 6 -13.23 -31.26 -19.14
C PHE A 6 -13.04 -30.58 -17.78
N ARG A 7 -12.14 -29.59 -17.69
CA ARG A 7 -12.28 -28.58 -16.64
C ARG A 7 -13.39 -27.63 -17.10
N ARG A 8 -14.49 -27.60 -16.34
CA ARG A 8 -15.62 -26.71 -16.61
C ARG A 8 -15.21 -25.29 -16.26
N THR A 9 -15.25 -24.40 -17.25
CA THR A 9 -15.12 -22.95 -17.04
C THR A 9 -16.45 -22.37 -16.58
N LEU A 10 -16.42 -21.45 -15.62
CA LEU A 10 -17.56 -20.68 -15.15
C LEU A 10 -18.17 -19.84 -16.27
N THR A 11 -19.50 -19.77 -16.27
CA THR A 11 -20.27 -18.85 -17.12
C THR A 11 -20.20 -17.42 -16.57
N GLU A 12 -20.56 -16.43 -17.41
CA GLU A 12 -20.63 -15.02 -17.00
C GLU A 12 -21.53 -14.84 -15.77
N ALA A 13 -22.72 -15.45 -15.77
CA ALA A 13 -23.67 -15.37 -14.67
C ALA A 13 -23.09 -15.94 -13.36
N GLU A 14 -22.33 -17.04 -13.43
CA GLU A 14 -21.69 -17.63 -12.26
C GLU A 14 -20.52 -16.78 -11.76
N ALA A 15 -19.77 -16.16 -12.66
CA ALA A 15 -18.71 -15.22 -12.30
C ALA A 15 -19.29 -13.95 -11.63
N VAL A 16 -20.33 -13.35 -12.20
CA VAL A 16 -21.04 -12.21 -11.62
C VAL A 16 -21.60 -12.56 -10.24
N ALA A 17 -22.19 -13.75 -10.09
CA ALA A 17 -22.69 -14.21 -8.79
C ALA A 17 -21.57 -14.39 -7.77
N SER A 18 -20.40 -14.92 -8.18
CA SER A 18 -19.25 -15.05 -7.29
C SER A 18 -18.69 -13.69 -6.86
N ALA A 19 -18.52 -12.77 -7.82
CA ALA A 19 -18.07 -11.42 -7.56
C ALA A 19 -19.03 -10.65 -6.63
N SER A 20 -20.34 -10.80 -6.84
CA SER A 20 -21.36 -10.17 -6.00
C SER A 20 -21.31 -10.69 -4.56
N ARG A 21 -21.15 -12.01 -4.36
CA ARG A 21 -20.98 -12.59 -3.01
C ARG A 21 -19.72 -12.09 -2.32
N PHE A 22 -18.62 -11.99 -3.07
CA PHE A 22 -17.36 -11.46 -2.56
C PHE A 22 -17.49 -10.01 -2.12
N LEU A 23 -18.15 -9.17 -2.91
CA LEU A 23 -18.45 -7.78 -2.57
C LEU A 23 -19.28 -7.67 -1.29
N VAL A 24 -20.35 -8.46 -1.16
CA VAL A 24 -21.17 -8.51 0.06
C VAL A 24 -20.34 -8.93 1.28
N GLY A 25 -19.45 -9.91 1.14
CA GLY A 25 -18.53 -10.33 2.19
C GLY A 25 -17.46 -9.29 2.57
N ASN A 26 -17.21 -8.30 1.71
CA ASN A 26 -16.35 -7.14 1.94
C ASN A 26 -17.17 -5.86 2.16
N GLU A 27 -18.39 -6.00 2.68
CA GLU A 27 -19.27 -4.89 3.12
C GLU A 27 -19.77 -3.95 2.00
N TYR A 28 -19.65 -4.34 0.72
CA TYR A 28 -20.29 -3.63 -0.38
C TYR A 28 -21.76 -4.04 -0.52
N ARG A 29 -22.61 -3.09 -0.87
CA ARG A 29 -24.03 -3.36 -1.18
C ARG A 29 -24.23 -3.46 -2.68
N VAL A 30 -24.58 -4.64 -3.18
CA VAL A 30 -24.87 -4.84 -4.61
C VAL A 30 -26.36 -4.58 -4.88
N VAL A 31 -26.66 -3.59 -5.73
CA VAL A 31 -28.04 -3.19 -6.09
C VAL A 31 -28.37 -3.56 -7.54
N ARG A 32 -29.66 -3.67 -7.86
CA ARG A 32 -30.15 -3.99 -9.21
C ARG A 32 -30.56 -2.77 -10.04
N THR A 33 -30.89 -1.67 -9.38
CA THR A 33 -31.39 -0.42 -9.99
C THR A 33 -30.81 0.78 -9.26
N GLU A 34 -30.78 1.94 -9.92
CA GLU A 34 -30.26 3.21 -9.37
C GLU A 34 -31.21 3.88 -8.35
N SER A 35 -32.14 3.12 -7.77
CA SER A 35 -33.10 3.63 -6.80
C SER A 35 -32.40 3.96 -5.49
N ASP A 36 -32.62 5.19 -5.02
CA ASP A 36 -32.08 5.77 -3.79
C ASP A 36 -32.42 4.89 -2.58
N GLU A 37 -31.42 4.23 -2.01
CA GLU A 37 -31.56 3.44 -0.80
C GLU A 37 -30.55 3.96 0.23
N SER A 38 -31.06 4.71 1.19
CA SER A 38 -30.36 5.17 2.39
C SER A 38 -29.68 4.01 3.13
N GLY A 39 -28.38 4.13 3.37
CA GLY A 39 -27.58 3.19 4.16
C GLY A 39 -26.10 3.56 4.16
N ASP A 40 -25.36 3.10 5.17
CA ASP A 40 -23.94 3.45 5.38
C ASP A 40 -22.98 2.81 4.35
N ALA A 41 -23.42 1.75 3.65
CA ALA A 41 -22.62 1.03 2.64
C ALA A 41 -22.83 1.59 1.22
N ILE A 42 -21.71 1.78 0.49
CA ILE A 42 -21.73 2.28 -0.90
C ILE A 42 -22.45 1.27 -1.81
N PRO A 43 -23.57 1.67 -2.45
CA PRO A 43 -24.25 0.81 -3.40
C PRO A 43 -23.45 0.72 -4.71
N VAL A 44 -23.31 -0.50 -5.23
CA VAL A 44 -22.67 -0.78 -6.51
C VAL A 44 -23.62 -1.56 -7.42
N LEU A 45 -23.64 -1.20 -8.68
CA LEU A 45 -24.50 -1.76 -9.71
C LEU A 45 -23.63 -2.48 -10.74
N PHE A 46 -23.99 -3.72 -11.06
CA PHE A 46 -23.32 -4.46 -12.13
C PHE A 46 -23.33 -3.65 -13.43
N GLU A 47 -22.18 -3.54 -14.07
CA GLU A 47 -22.02 -2.79 -15.31
C GLU A 47 -21.64 -3.70 -16.47
N ARG A 48 -20.60 -4.53 -16.30
CA ARG A 48 -20.12 -5.45 -17.34
C ARG A 48 -19.33 -6.60 -16.74
N ALA A 49 -19.27 -7.71 -17.45
CA ALA A 49 -18.33 -8.79 -17.19
C ALA A 49 -17.61 -9.17 -18.49
N SER A 50 -16.32 -9.47 -18.40
CA SER A 50 -15.52 -9.91 -19.54
C SER A 50 -14.55 -11.00 -19.12
N LEU A 51 -14.50 -12.08 -19.89
CA LEU A 51 -13.52 -13.15 -19.70
C LEU A 51 -12.18 -12.76 -20.36
N SER A 52 -11.09 -12.85 -19.61
CA SER A 52 -9.72 -12.64 -20.08
C SER A 52 -8.83 -13.79 -19.62
N GLY A 53 -8.52 -14.71 -20.54
CA GLY A 53 -7.76 -15.93 -20.23
C GLY A 53 -8.48 -16.81 -19.21
N GLU A 54 -7.83 -17.06 -18.07
CA GLU A 54 -8.34 -17.92 -16.99
C GLU A 54 -9.16 -17.17 -15.93
N ARG A 55 -9.48 -15.89 -16.14
CA ARG A 55 -10.19 -15.05 -15.16
C ARG A 55 -11.29 -14.22 -15.81
N TRP A 56 -12.39 -14.08 -15.10
CA TRP A 56 -13.41 -13.08 -15.37
C TRP A 56 -13.05 -11.77 -14.68
N CYS A 57 -13.15 -10.65 -15.39
CA CYS A 57 -13.20 -9.33 -14.80
C CYS A 57 -14.66 -8.87 -14.77
N VAL A 58 -15.18 -8.65 -13.56
CA VAL A 58 -16.56 -8.20 -13.31
C VAL A 58 -16.51 -6.77 -12.78
N SER A 59 -17.08 -5.83 -13.54
CA SER A 59 -17.11 -4.40 -13.24
C SER A 59 -18.45 -4.01 -12.62
N PHE A 60 -18.39 -3.25 -11.52
CA PHE A 60 -19.53 -2.65 -10.88
C PHE A 60 -19.34 -1.14 -10.80
N ARG A 61 -20.34 -0.39 -11.27
CA ARG A 61 -20.37 1.07 -11.15
C ARG A 61 -20.92 1.45 -9.79
N ARG A 62 -20.33 2.45 -9.13
CA ARG A 62 -20.89 3.01 -7.89
C ARG A 62 -22.15 3.80 -8.21
N VAL A 63 -23.21 3.59 -7.42
CA VAL A 63 -24.45 4.36 -7.51
C VAL A 63 -24.35 5.52 -6.52
N PHE A 64 -24.54 6.74 -7.01
CA PHE A 64 -24.47 7.96 -6.21
C PHE A 64 -25.83 8.69 -6.24
N PRO A 65 -26.18 9.42 -5.17
CA PRO A 65 -27.34 10.29 -5.17
C PRO A 65 -27.26 11.36 -6.28
N PRO A 66 -28.41 11.83 -6.79
CA PRO A 66 -28.45 12.94 -7.74
C PRO A 66 -27.71 14.17 -7.20
N GLY A 67 -26.83 14.77 -8.01
CA GLY A 67 -26.06 15.97 -7.65
C GLY A 67 -24.66 15.70 -7.08
N VAL A 68 -24.27 14.44 -6.86
CA VAL A 68 -22.90 14.06 -6.49
C VAL A 68 -22.05 13.89 -7.76
N LEU A 69 -20.89 14.56 -7.83
CA LEU A 69 -19.93 14.37 -8.91
C LEU A 69 -19.35 12.95 -8.83
N SER A 70 -19.66 12.09 -9.82
CA SER A 70 -19.18 10.72 -9.86
C SER A 70 -17.68 10.66 -10.22
N SER A 71 -16.86 9.99 -9.41
CA SER A 71 -15.61 9.42 -9.93
C SER A 71 -16.01 8.25 -10.85
N ARG A 72 -15.56 8.26 -12.11
CA ARG A 72 -15.83 7.18 -13.08
C ARG A 72 -15.09 5.86 -12.74
N SER A 73 -14.65 5.69 -11.50
CA SER A 73 -13.88 4.54 -11.08
C SER A 73 -14.83 3.41 -10.72
N ASN A 74 -14.95 2.43 -11.60
CA ASN A 74 -15.66 1.21 -11.33
C ASN A 74 -14.93 0.38 -10.25
N VAL A 75 -15.71 -0.39 -9.49
CA VAL A 75 -15.20 -1.46 -8.64
C VAL A 75 -15.11 -2.70 -9.50
N GLU A 76 -13.89 -3.11 -9.83
CA GLU A 76 -13.66 -4.35 -10.56
C GLU A 76 -13.43 -5.49 -9.56
N ILE A 77 -13.81 -6.72 -9.95
CA ILE A 77 -13.62 -7.96 -9.21
C ILE A 77 -13.12 -9.02 -10.17
N TRP A 78 -12.07 -9.74 -9.81
CA TRP A 78 -11.57 -10.87 -10.57
C TRP A 78 -12.14 -12.17 -10.04
N VAL A 79 -12.59 -13.03 -10.94
CA VAL A 79 -13.09 -14.37 -10.61
C VAL A 79 -12.35 -15.41 -11.43
N HIS A 80 -11.62 -16.29 -10.75
CA HIS A 80 -10.90 -17.39 -11.38
C HIS A 80 -11.90 -18.33 -12.08
N ALA A 81 -11.75 -18.50 -13.39
CA ALA A 81 -12.76 -19.11 -14.24
C ALA A 81 -12.94 -20.62 -13.99
N GLU A 82 -11.97 -21.28 -13.36
CA GLU A 82 -12.08 -22.70 -12.98
C GLU A 82 -12.61 -22.90 -11.54
N THR A 83 -12.19 -22.04 -10.60
CA THR A 83 -12.42 -22.26 -9.16
C THR A 83 -13.57 -21.42 -8.61
N GLY A 84 -13.92 -20.33 -9.30
CA GLY A 84 -14.90 -19.37 -8.83
C GLY A 84 -14.39 -18.49 -7.68
N LYS A 85 -13.11 -18.64 -7.30
CA LYS A 85 -12.49 -17.79 -6.29
C LYS A 85 -12.54 -16.34 -6.80
N ALA A 86 -13.19 -15.49 -6.02
CA ALA A 86 -13.27 -14.07 -6.28
C ALA A 86 -12.24 -13.32 -5.43
N GLU A 87 -11.63 -12.29 -6.01
CA GLU A 87 -10.66 -11.42 -5.36
C GLU A 87 -10.82 -10.01 -5.94
N PHE A 88 -10.53 -8.97 -5.18
CA PHE A 88 -10.30 -7.66 -5.80
C PHE A 88 -9.20 -7.82 -6.85
N PRO A 89 -9.26 -7.09 -7.97
CA PRO A 89 -8.12 -6.99 -8.86
C PRO A 89 -7.01 -6.46 -7.99
N HIS A 90 -6.07 -7.34 -7.65
CA HIS A 90 -4.72 -6.88 -7.41
C HIS A 90 -4.39 -6.09 -8.65
N TYR A 91 -4.23 -4.77 -8.51
CA TYR A 91 -3.78 -3.93 -9.60
C TYR A 91 -2.62 -4.66 -10.26
N ASP A 92 -2.86 -4.98 -11.52
CA ASP A 92 -2.40 -6.15 -12.23
C ASP A 92 -0.99 -6.66 -11.83
N ARG A 93 -0.91 -7.83 -11.16
CA ARG A 93 0.31 -8.68 -11.18
C ARG A 93 0.61 -9.22 -12.60
N TYR A 94 -0.19 -8.87 -13.61
CA TYR A 94 0.03 -9.09 -15.05
C TYR A 94 0.48 -7.83 -15.82
N VAL A 95 1.22 -6.92 -15.16
CA VAL A 95 2.40 -6.39 -15.87
C VAL A 95 3.29 -7.62 -16.12
N LYS A 96 3.81 -7.81 -17.34
CA LYS A 96 4.82 -8.85 -17.68
C LYS A 96 5.71 -9.14 -16.46
N PRO A 97 6.08 -10.41 -16.18
CA PRO A 97 7.00 -10.72 -15.08
C PRO A 97 8.09 -9.66 -15.05
N ARG A 98 8.04 -8.78 -14.05
CA ARG A 98 8.99 -7.68 -13.99
C ARG A 98 10.33 -8.34 -13.77
N GLU A 99 11.32 -7.97 -14.57
CA GLU A 99 12.68 -8.37 -14.26
C GLU A 99 13.06 -7.66 -12.96
N LEU A 100 12.89 -8.38 -11.85
CA LEU A 100 13.27 -7.89 -10.54
C LEU A 100 14.77 -7.59 -10.56
N PRO A 101 15.21 -6.46 -9.98
CA PRO A 101 16.62 -6.21 -9.75
C PRO A 101 17.26 -7.43 -9.09
N ARG A 102 18.37 -7.89 -9.64
CA ARG A 102 19.19 -9.00 -9.14
C ARG A 102 20.53 -8.55 -8.60
N SER A 103 20.84 -7.26 -8.75
CA SER A 103 22.05 -6.63 -8.26
C SER A 103 21.75 -5.26 -7.62
N GLU A 104 22.71 -4.76 -6.85
CA GLU A 104 22.67 -3.42 -6.29
C GLU A 104 22.59 -2.33 -7.37
N ILE A 105 23.29 -2.49 -8.50
CA ILE A 105 23.29 -1.50 -9.59
C ILE A 105 21.91 -1.41 -10.22
N GLU A 106 21.27 -2.56 -10.49
CA GLU A 106 19.91 -2.62 -11.02
C GLU A 106 18.90 -2.06 -10.01
N TRP A 107 19.10 -2.32 -8.72
CA TRP A 107 18.26 -1.77 -7.65
C TRP A 107 18.33 -0.24 -7.61
N GLN A 108 19.52 0.34 -7.70
CA GLN A 108 19.70 1.80 -7.71
C GLN A 108 19.19 2.44 -9.00
N ALA A 109 19.31 1.77 -10.14
CA ALA A 109 18.83 2.27 -11.42
C ALA A 109 17.31 2.15 -11.60
N CYS A 110 16.65 1.25 -10.88
CA CYS A 110 15.22 0.98 -11.05
C CYS A 110 14.35 2.17 -10.58
N THR A 111 13.48 2.67 -11.44
CA THR A 111 12.58 3.80 -11.16
C THR A 111 11.13 3.39 -11.00
N ASP A 112 10.77 2.15 -11.31
CA ASP A 112 9.42 1.61 -11.12
C ASP A 112 9.22 1.17 -9.66
N PRO A 113 8.43 1.89 -8.86
CA PRO A 113 8.23 1.56 -7.45
C PRO A 113 7.56 0.20 -7.27
N ALA A 114 6.74 -0.26 -8.21
CA ALA A 114 6.09 -1.56 -8.10
C ALA A 114 7.12 -2.70 -8.22
N THR A 115 8.06 -2.59 -9.18
CA THR A 115 9.21 -3.51 -9.27
C THR A 115 10.02 -3.54 -7.97
N LEU A 116 10.26 -2.37 -7.37
CA LEU A 116 11.02 -2.27 -6.11
C LEU A 116 10.29 -2.94 -4.93
N LEU A 117 8.96 -2.80 -4.83
CA LEU A 117 8.16 -3.44 -3.78
C LEU A 117 8.12 -4.96 -3.92
N GLU A 118 8.05 -5.49 -5.15
CA GLU A 118 8.02 -6.94 -5.40
C GLU A 118 9.26 -7.65 -4.84
N VAL A 119 10.41 -6.99 -4.77
CA VAL A 119 11.64 -7.54 -4.15
C VAL A 119 11.46 -7.85 -2.65
N PHE A 120 10.52 -7.16 -1.99
CA PHE A 120 10.32 -7.20 -0.55
C PHE A 120 9.07 -7.96 -0.09
N GLU A 121 8.21 -8.43 -0.99
CA GLU A 121 6.94 -9.10 -0.61
C GLU A 121 7.13 -10.28 0.36
N GLU A 122 8.23 -11.02 0.21
CA GLU A 122 8.56 -12.16 1.08
C GLU A 122 9.60 -11.81 2.16
N LYS A 123 10.15 -10.60 2.16
CA LYS A 123 11.28 -10.19 3.03
C LYS A 123 10.92 -9.15 4.07
N ALA A 124 9.89 -8.34 3.81
CA ALA A 124 9.48 -7.23 4.68
C ALA A 124 8.16 -7.51 5.38
N SER A 125 7.97 -6.90 6.54
CA SER A 125 6.74 -7.02 7.31
C SER A 125 5.58 -6.22 6.69
N ASP A 126 4.35 -6.64 6.96
CA ASP A 126 3.11 -5.94 6.54
C ASP A 126 3.13 -4.46 6.95
N ARG A 127 3.66 -4.19 8.15
CA ARG A 127 3.90 -2.85 8.71
C ARG A 127 4.66 -1.95 7.73
N LYS A 128 5.75 -2.44 7.13
CA LYS A 128 6.59 -1.64 6.22
C LYS A 128 5.83 -1.22 4.98
N PHE A 129 5.01 -2.12 4.42
CA PHE A 129 4.16 -1.80 3.28
C PHE A 129 3.08 -0.77 3.62
N ARG A 130 2.44 -0.86 4.79
CA ARG A 130 1.49 0.17 5.26
C ARG A 130 2.15 1.53 5.44
N LEU A 131 3.33 1.56 6.03
CA LEU A 131 4.09 2.80 6.23
C LEU A 131 4.59 3.40 4.92
N PHE A 132 4.97 2.58 3.94
CA PHE A 132 5.23 3.05 2.58
C PHE A 132 4.00 3.72 1.96
N ALA A 133 2.83 3.09 2.05
CA ALA A 133 1.58 3.63 1.51
C ALA A 133 1.23 4.99 2.17
N CYS A 134 1.35 5.08 3.50
CA CYS A 134 1.14 6.31 4.26
C CYS A 134 2.14 7.39 3.86
N GLY A 135 3.43 7.05 3.78
CA GLY A 135 4.49 7.95 3.35
C GLY A 135 4.26 8.49 1.95
N ALA A 136 3.85 7.64 1.02
CA ALA A 136 3.56 8.03 -0.36
C ALA A 136 2.44 9.07 -0.43
N CYS A 137 1.38 8.90 0.38
CA CYS A 137 0.30 9.87 0.50
C CYS A 137 0.77 11.19 1.13
N ARG A 138 1.62 11.16 2.15
CA ARG A 138 2.18 12.38 2.78
C ARG A 138 3.06 13.18 1.82
N HIS A 139 3.79 12.50 0.93
CA HIS A 139 4.65 13.17 -0.05
C HIS A 139 3.90 13.67 -1.29
N HIS A 140 2.67 13.22 -1.51
CA HIS A 140 1.91 13.63 -2.69
C HIS A 140 1.40 15.08 -2.57
N PRO A 141 1.69 15.98 -3.53
CA PRO A 141 1.34 17.40 -3.44
C PRO A 141 -0.15 17.67 -3.25
N ALA A 142 -1.03 16.85 -3.84
CA ALA A 142 -2.47 17.02 -3.74
C ALA A 142 -3.08 16.49 -2.42
N ILE A 143 -2.34 15.65 -1.68
CA ILE A 143 -2.85 14.98 -0.46
C ILE A 143 -2.26 15.59 0.81
N ARG A 144 -1.01 16.08 0.74
CA ARG A 144 -0.25 16.52 1.91
C ARG A 144 -0.90 17.62 2.75
N HIS A 145 -1.83 18.39 2.17
CA HIS A 145 -2.52 19.49 2.84
C HIS A 145 -3.99 19.22 3.14
N ASP A 146 -4.49 18.02 2.82
CA ASP A 146 -5.88 17.62 3.01
C ASP A 146 -6.10 17.11 4.44
N LEU A 147 -6.68 17.95 5.30
CA LEU A 147 -6.82 17.67 6.75
C LEU A 147 -7.60 16.38 7.06
N PRO A 148 -8.76 16.09 6.43
CA PRO A 148 -9.42 14.80 6.57
C PRO A 148 -8.52 13.61 6.25
N LEU A 149 -7.79 13.67 5.13
CA LEU A 149 -6.87 12.61 4.73
C LEU A 149 -5.68 12.48 5.69
N GLN A 150 -5.18 13.59 6.26
CA GLN A 150 -4.11 13.53 7.25
C GLN A 150 -4.48 12.72 8.49
N GLY A 151 -5.73 12.84 8.96
CA GLY A 151 -6.25 12.03 10.06
C GLY A 151 -6.26 10.54 9.69
N ALA A 152 -6.75 10.20 8.49
CA ALA A 152 -6.82 8.81 8.04
C ALA A 152 -5.43 8.19 7.89
N ILE A 153 -4.49 8.91 7.30
CA ILE A 153 -3.09 8.48 7.17
C ILE A 153 -2.48 8.25 8.56
N GLN A 154 -2.74 9.15 9.52
CA GLN A 154 -2.27 8.97 10.89
C GLN A 154 -2.83 7.70 11.54
N SER A 155 -4.12 7.42 11.38
CA SER A 155 -4.72 6.18 11.88
C SER A 155 -4.07 4.94 11.25
N MET A 156 -3.76 4.99 9.95
CA MET A 156 -3.11 3.87 9.26
C MET A 156 -1.66 3.66 9.72
N GLU A 157 -0.93 4.74 10.03
CA GLU A 157 0.39 4.64 10.67
C GLU A 157 0.31 4.03 12.07
N HIS A 158 -0.69 4.42 12.86
CA HIS A 158 -0.93 3.84 14.19
C HIS A 158 -1.31 2.37 14.11
N LEU A 159 -2.12 1.99 13.13
CA LEU A 159 -2.47 0.59 12.86
C LEU A 159 -1.22 -0.22 12.48
N ALA A 160 -0.37 0.33 11.60
CA ALA A 160 0.88 -0.32 11.20
C ALA A 160 1.82 -0.56 12.39
N ASP A 161 1.85 0.35 13.36
CA ASP A 161 2.62 0.22 14.60
C ASP A 161 1.91 -0.59 15.70
N GLY A 162 0.68 -1.05 15.47
CA GLY A 162 -0.13 -1.76 16.47
C GLY A 162 -0.59 -0.89 17.65
N VAL A 163 -0.59 0.44 17.49
CA VAL A 163 -1.11 1.40 18.48
C VAL A 163 -2.64 1.34 18.56
N ILE A 164 -3.28 1.05 17.42
CA ILE A 164 -4.72 0.76 17.34
C ILE A 164 -4.90 -0.61 16.70
N GLN A 165 -5.97 -1.32 17.07
CA GLN A 165 -6.32 -2.60 16.45
C GLN A 165 -7.12 -2.40 15.16
N GLU A 166 -7.12 -3.39 14.25
CA GLU A 166 -7.91 -3.34 13.01
C GLU A 166 -9.41 -3.11 13.30
N ALA A 167 -9.93 -3.68 14.39
CA ALA A 167 -11.32 -3.49 14.81
C ALA A 167 -11.64 -2.05 15.29
N GLU A 168 -10.62 -1.29 15.71
CA GLU A 168 -10.74 0.10 16.19
C GLU A 168 -10.45 1.12 15.08
N ARG A 169 -10.22 0.61 13.87
CA ARG A 169 -9.91 1.41 12.71
C ARG A 169 -11.06 2.38 12.40
N PRO A 170 -10.80 3.70 12.33
CA PRO A 170 -11.83 4.65 11.98
C PRO A 170 -12.32 4.43 10.55
N TRP A 171 -13.62 4.19 10.39
CA TRP A 171 -14.28 4.26 9.10
C TRP A 171 -14.48 5.73 8.75
N TYR A 172 -13.76 6.19 7.74
CA TYR A 172 -13.98 7.53 7.19
C TYR A 172 -15.14 7.46 6.20
N ASN A 173 -16.30 7.93 6.64
CA ASN A 173 -17.54 7.96 5.86
C ASN A 173 -17.60 9.16 4.88
N ASP A 174 -16.48 9.86 4.65
CA ASP A 174 -16.45 10.98 3.71
C ASP A 174 -16.24 10.49 2.26
N PHE A 175 -17.27 10.66 1.45
CA PHE A 175 -17.34 10.20 0.06
C PHE A 175 -16.26 10.80 -0.86
N GLN A 176 -15.70 11.98 -0.54
CA GLN A 176 -14.65 12.60 -1.37
C GLN A 176 -13.31 11.86 -1.28
N HIS A 177 -13.05 11.24 -0.13
CA HIS A 177 -11.76 10.67 0.23
C HIS A 177 -11.81 9.15 0.42
N HIS A 178 -13.01 8.58 0.47
CA HIS A 178 -13.27 7.15 0.64
C HIS A 178 -12.41 6.28 -0.28
N SER A 179 -12.19 6.68 -1.54
CA SER A 179 -11.40 5.88 -2.47
C SER A 179 -9.92 5.73 -2.08
N LEU A 180 -9.31 6.75 -1.48
CA LEU A 180 -7.92 6.66 -1.02
C LEU A 180 -7.84 5.97 0.34
N ILE A 181 -8.79 6.25 1.22
CA ILE A 181 -8.82 5.67 2.57
C ILE A 181 -9.09 4.18 2.52
N CYS A 182 -9.96 3.70 1.64
CA CYS A 182 -10.15 2.27 1.40
C CYS A 182 -8.87 1.60 0.88
N ARG A 183 -8.09 2.28 0.02
CA ARG A 183 -6.84 1.74 -0.56
C ARG A 183 -5.71 1.67 0.46
N LEU A 184 -5.44 2.76 1.19
CA LEU A 184 -4.50 2.76 2.33
C LEU A 184 -4.87 1.69 3.37
N GLY A 185 -6.16 1.45 3.42
CA GLY A 185 -6.85 0.51 4.24
C GLY A 185 -6.97 -0.92 3.75
N GLY A 186 -6.23 -1.31 2.71
CA GLY A 186 -6.36 -2.63 2.11
C GLY A 186 -6.24 -3.78 3.13
N PRO A 187 -6.74 -4.99 2.78
CA PRO A 187 -6.73 -6.16 3.66
C PRO A 187 -5.32 -6.58 4.10
N SER A 188 -4.29 -6.14 3.39
CA SER A 188 -2.88 -6.23 3.79
C SER A 188 -2.14 -4.94 3.45
N GLY A 189 -1.03 -4.71 4.12
CA GLY A 189 -0.08 -3.66 3.80
C GLY A 189 0.43 -3.76 2.36
N VAL A 190 0.70 -4.97 1.86
CA VAL A 190 1.09 -5.19 0.47
C VAL A 190 0.02 -4.65 -0.49
N SER A 191 -1.25 -5.03 -0.29
CA SER A 191 -2.36 -4.49 -1.10
C SER A 191 -2.44 -2.98 -0.99
N ALA A 192 -2.33 -2.42 0.23
CA ALA A 192 -2.37 -0.98 0.43
C ALA A 192 -1.24 -0.24 -0.33
N ALA A 193 -0.03 -0.81 -0.34
CA ALA A 193 1.12 -0.24 -1.04
C ALA A 193 0.93 -0.22 -2.56
N PHE A 194 0.54 -1.35 -3.16
CA PHE A 194 0.32 -1.44 -4.62
C PHE A 194 -0.86 -0.59 -5.09
N GLU A 195 -1.96 -0.57 -4.34
CA GLU A 195 -3.11 0.27 -4.67
C GLU A 195 -2.78 1.76 -4.57
N THR A 196 -1.93 2.13 -3.62
CA THR A 196 -1.42 3.50 -3.48
C THR A 196 -0.53 3.88 -4.66
N ILE A 197 0.35 2.99 -5.13
CA ILE A 197 1.16 3.23 -6.34
C ILE A 197 0.25 3.48 -7.56
N GLY A 198 -0.75 2.63 -7.76
CA GLY A 198 -1.70 2.80 -8.86
C GLY A 198 -2.46 4.13 -8.80
N TYR A 199 -2.88 4.54 -7.61
CA TYR A 199 -3.58 5.80 -7.39
C TYR A 199 -2.69 7.04 -7.57
N LEU A 200 -1.45 6.99 -7.07
CA LEU A 200 -0.47 8.10 -7.15
C LEU A 200 0.38 8.06 -8.43
N SER A 201 -0.18 7.52 -9.52
CA SER A 201 0.51 7.34 -10.80
C SER A 201 1.22 8.64 -11.23
N GLY A 202 2.50 8.53 -11.58
CA GLY A 202 3.34 9.66 -12.00
C GLY A 202 4.20 10.30 -10.89
N CYS A 203 4.05 9.87 -9.63
CA CYS A 203 4.96 10.27 -8.55
C CYS A 203 6.23 9.39 -8.52
N PRO A 204 7.42 9.98 -8.34
CA PRO A 204 8.67 9.23 -8.21
C PRO A 204 8.75 8.59 -6.81
N LEU A 205 8.10 7.45 -6.62
CA LEU A 205 8.08 6.73 -5.34
C LEU A 205 9.28 5.78 -5.13
N SER A 206 10.19 5.69 -6.09
CA SER A 206 11.37 4.80 -6.01
C SER A 206 12.30 5.15 -4.85
N ASP A 207 12.54 6.44 -4.61
CA ASP A 207 13.37 6.90 -3.49
C ASP A 207 12.66 6.69 -2.15
N LEU A 208 11.33 6.75 -2.13
CA LEU A 208 10.55 6.37 -0.96
C LEU A 208 10.65 4.86 -0.68
N CYS A 209 10.62 3.99 -1.70
CA CYS A 209 10.88 2.56 -1.52
C CYS A 209 12.26 2.35 -0.88
N ARG A 210 13.30 3.03 -1.38
CA ARG A 210 14.66 2.96 -0.82
C ARG A 210 14.73 3.48 0.61
N CYS A 211 13.96 4.52 0.94
CA CYS A 211 13.89 5.01 2.31
C CYS A 211 13.20 4.02 3.25
N VAL A 212 12.08 3.41 2.85
CA VAL A 212 11.34 2.52 3.75
C VAL A 212 12.03 1.17 3.88
N PHE A 213 12.45 0.57 2.78
CA PHE A 213 12.92 -0.82 2.78
C PHE A 213 14.44 -0.97 2.80
N GLY A 214 15.18 0.09 2.47
CA GLY A 214 16.65 0.03 2.35
C GLY A 214 17.12 -0.72 1.11
N ASN A 215 18.38 -1.13 1.11
CA ASN A 215 18.98 -1.90 0.02
C ASN A 215 18.92 -3.41 0.33
N PRO A 216 18.18 -4.23 -0.45
CA PRO A 216 18.05 -5.65 -0.18
C PRO A 216 19.34 -6.46 -0.45
N PHE A 217 20.32 -5.87 -1.14
CA PHE A 217 21.60 -6.50 -1.46
C PHE A 217 22.71 -6.15 -0.46
N ARG A 218 22.45 -5.19 0.44
CA ARG A 218 23.35 -4.78 1.52
C ARG A 218 22.56 -4.66 2.83
N PRO A 219 22.10 -5.79 3.40
CA PRO A 219 21.42 -5.75 4.69
C PRO A 219 22.39 -5.26 5.77
N VAL A 220 21.99 -4.21 6.49
CA VAL A 220 22.78 -3.64 7.60
C VAL A 220 22.18 -4.10 8.92
N THR A 221 23.03 -4.68 9.78
CA THR A 221 22.68 -5.03 11.16
C THR A 221 23.12 -3.90 12.09
N GLY A 222 22.24 -3.49 13.00
CA GLY A 222 22.55 -2.45 13.98
C GLY A 222 23.51 -2.97 15.05
N ASP A 223 24.55 -2.20 15.36
CA ASP A 223 25.41 -2.46 16.52
C ASP A 223 24.79 -1.80 17.77
N PRO A 224 24.59 -2.53 18.88
CA PRO A 224 24.07 -1.96 20.12
C PRO A 224 24.86 -0.76 20.64
N SER A 225 26.16 -0.65 20.33
CA SER A 225 27.00 0.50 20.71
C SER A 225 26.54 1.82 20.08
N TRP A 226 25.84 1.78 18.94
CA TRP A 226 25.31 2.97 18.27
C TRP A 226 24.09 3.56 18.99
N LEU A 227 23.40 2.77 19.83
CA LEU A 227 22.12 3.12 20.46
C LEU A 227 22.32 3.99 21.72
N THR A 228 23.06 5.09 21.57
CA THR A 228 23.25 6.08 22.62
C THR A 228 21.93 6.81 22.93
N SER A 229 21.85 7.45 24.10
CA SER A 229 20.68 8.25 24.49
C SER A 229 20.35 9.35 23.47
N THR A 230 21.37 9.98 22.87
CA THR A 230 21.21 11.00 21.82
C THR A 230 20.61 10.41 20.55
N VAL A 231 21.15 9.30 20.05
CA VAL A 231 20.66 8.61 18.84
C VAL A 231 19.21 8.16 19.01
N LEU A 232 18.90 7.52 20.14
CA LEU A 232 17.55 7.06 20.46
C LEU A 232 16.56 8.22 20.61
N SER A 233 16.99 9.33 21.25
CA SER A 233 16.16 10.52 21.43
C SER A 233 15.81 11.18 20.09
N LEU A 234 16.81 11.39 19.23
CA LEU A 234 16.61 11.94 17.88
C LEU A 234 15.68 11.06 17.05
N ALA A 235 15.97 9.76 16.98
CA ALA A 235 15.14 8.81 16.23
C ALA A 235 13.69 8.79 16.74
N SER A 236 13.49 8.73 18.06
CA SER A 236 12.16 8.73 18.67
C SER A 236 11.40 10.03 18.41
N GLN A 237 12.07 11.18 18.51
CA GLN A 237 11.46 12.49 18.25
C GLN A 237 11.03 12.64 16.80
N MET A 238 11.91 12.29 15.85
CA MET A 238 11.57 12.30 14.41
C MET A 238 10.39 11.36 14.13
N TYR A 239 10.42 10.17 14.73
CA TYR A 239 9.35 9.18 14.55
C TYR A 239 8.00 9.66 15.10
N ALA A 240 7.97 10.32 16.26
CA ALA A 240 6.75 10.83 16.88
C ALA A 240 6.20 12.06 16.15
N SER A 241 7.07 13.02 15.82
CA SER A 241 6.71 14.29 15.17
C SER A 241 6.46 14.16 13.67
N ARG A 242 7.02 13.11 13.03
CA ARG A 242 7.11 12.95 11.56
C ARG A 242 7.98 14.03 10.88
N ASP A 243 8.76 14.76 11.67
CA ASP A 243 9.77 15.68 11.16
C ASP A 243 11.11 14.98 11.08
N PHE A 244 11.56 14.72 9.85
CA PHE A 244 12.85 14.08 9.56
C PHE A 244 13.92 15.08 9.12
N SER A 245 13.69 16.38 9.29
CA SER A 245 14.72 17.40 9.05
C SER A 245 16.01 17.20 9.86
N PRO A 246 15.99 16.59 11.08
CA PRO A 246 17.22 16.29 11.82
C PRO A 246 18.02 15.07 11.33
N MET A 247 17.67 14.43 10.22
CA MET A 247 18.39 13.24 9.73
C MET A 247 19.91 13.44 9.54
N PRO A 248 20.43 14.59 9.05
CA PRO A 248 21.87 14.83 9.01
C PRO A 248 22.51 14.87 10.41
N ILE A 249 21.80 15.40 11.42
CA ILE A 249 22.26 15.43 12.81
C ILE A 249 22.27 14.01 13.39
N LEU A 250 21.30 13.16 13.03
CA LEU A 250 21.31 11.74 13.37
C LEU A 250 22.55 11.04 12.78
N ALA A 251 22.94 11.38 11.54
CA ALA A 251 24.14 10.82 10.91
C ALA A 251 25.40 11.11 11.74
N ASP A 252 25.56 12.36 12.18
CA ASP A 252 26.72 12.78 12.97
C ASP A 252 26.71 12.12 14.35
N ALA A 253 25.54 12.04 15.01
CA ALA A 253 25.39 11.34 16.28
C ALA A 253 25.70 9.84 16.18
N LEU A 254 25.32 9.18 15.08
CA LEU A 254 25.68 7.79 14.81
C LEU A 254 27.18 7.63 14.58
N GLN A 255 27.79 8.54 13.82
CA GLN A 255 29.22 8.52 13.56
C GLN A 255 30.04 8.71 14.85
N ASP A 256 29.63 9.65 15.72
CA ASP A 256 30.23 9.86 17.04
C ASP A 256 30.08 8.64 17.96
N ALA A 257 28.98 7.89 17.82
CA ALA A 257 28.76 6.62 18.50
C ALA A 257 29.54 5.44 17.89
N GLY A 258 30.38 5.68 16.87
CA GLY A 258 31.22 4.67 16.23
C GLY A 258 30.59 3.97 15.02
N CYS A 259 29.48 4.47 14.48
CA CYS A 259 28.90 3.94 13.25
C CYS A 259 29.80 4.27 12.05
N GLY A 260 30.41 3.23 11.47
CA GLY A 260 31.22 3.32 10.24
C GLY A 260 30.51 2.83 8.99
N SER A 261 29.18 2.65 9.01
CA SER A 261 28.42 2.17 7.85
C SER A 261 28.15 3.31 6.86
N ASP A 262 28.82 3.28 5.71
CA ASP A 262 28.62 4.27 4.64
C ASP A 262 27.17 4.31 4.16
N ASP A 263 26.48 3.17 4.11
CA ASP A 263 25.08 3.07 3.69
C ASP A 263 24.15 3.82 4.65
N ILE A 264 24.34 3.67 5.97
CA ILE A 264 23.57 4.39 7.00
C ILE A 264 23.86 5.89 6.91
N LEU A 265 25.14 6.27 6.90
CA LEU A 265 25.55 7.68 6.97
C LEU A 265 25.15 8.43 5.70
N THR A 266 25.32 7.82 4.53
CA THR A 266 24.91 8.41 3.25
C THR A 266 23.39 8.54 3.18
N HIS A 267 22.64 7.55 3.65
CA HIS A 267 21.18 7.65 3.70
C HIS A 267 20.71 8.81 4.58
N CYS A 268 21.28 8.95 5.78
CA CYS A 268 20.90 10.01 6.72
C CYS A 268 21.26 11.42 6.23
N ARG A 269 22.34 11.54 5.46
CA ARG A 269 22.77 12.81 4.86
C ARG A 269 22.07 13.13 3.54
N GLY A 270 21.35 12.16 2.97
CA GLY A 270 20.56 12.34 1.77
C GLY A 270 19.40 13.33 1.99
N ALA A 271 18.93 13.95 0.93
CA ALA A 271 17.82 14.91 1.00
C ALA A 271 16.44 14.26 1.27
N GLY A 272 16.39 12.93 1.40
CA GLY A 272 15.15 12.17 1.53
C GLY A 272 14.56 11.70 0.19
N PRO A 273 13.28 11.29 0.18
CA PRO A 273 12.31 11.45 1.26
C PRO A 273 12.65 10.59 2.49
N HIS A 274 12.22 11.06 3.67
CA HIS A 274 12.21 10.29 4.92
C HIS A 274 10.82 10.31 5.54
N VAL A 275 10.35 9.14 5.94
CA VAL A 275 9.00 8.94 6.49
C VAL A 275 9.06 8.02 7.71
N ARG A 276 7.93 7.92 8.43
CA ARG A 276 7.75 6.80 9.35
C ARG A 276 7.92 5.50 8.57
N GLY A 277 8.75 4.62 9.09
CA GLY A 277 9.17 3.42 8.37
C GLY A 277 10.51 3.57 7.66
N CYS A 278 11.19 4.72 7.74
CA CYS A 278 12.58 4.87 7.31
C CYS A 278 13.45 3.74 7.88
N TRP A 279 14.18 3.01 7.03
CA TRP A 279 14.90 1.80 7.43
C TRP A 279 15.97 2.05 8.50
N VAL A 280 16.67 3.21 8.47
CA VAL A 280 17.64 3.55 9.51
C VAL A 280 16.95 3.86 10.84
N VAL A 281 15.86 4.61 10.82
CA VAL A 281 15.13 4.98 12.04
C VAL A 281 14.46 3.75 12.65
N ASP A 282 13.86 2.88 11.82
CA ASP A 282 13.30 1.62 12.27
C ASP A 282 14.38 0.68 12.83
N LEU A 283 15.58 0.63 12.22
CA LEU A 283 16.72 -0.14 12.75
C LEU A 283 17.10 0.32 14.16
N ILE A 284 17.19 1.63 14.38
CA ILE A 284 17.54 2.22 15.68
C ILE A 284 16.45 1.97 16.73
N LEU A 285 15.19 2.05 16.33
CA LEU A 285 14.04 1.87 17.23
C LEU A 285 13.62 0.41 17.39
N GLY A 286 14.25 -0.54 16.70
CA GLY A 286 13.88 -1.96 16.73
C GLY A 286 12.50 -2.23 16.12
N LYS A 287 12.15 -1.55 15.02
CA LYS A 287 10.83 -1.58 14.39
C LYS A 287 10.79 -2.19 12.98
N SER A 288 11.91 -2.74 12.48
CA SER A 288 12.05 -3.29 11.12
C SER A 288 11.11 -4.47 10.83
#